data_AF-K6DY39-F1
#
_entry.id   AF-K6DY39-F1
#
_cell.length_a   1.000
_cell.length_b   1.000
_cell.length_c   1.000
_cell.angle_alpha   90.00
_cell.angle_beta   90.00
_cell.angle_gamma   90.00
#
_symmetry.space_group_name_H-M   'P 1'
#
loop_
_entity.id
_entity.type
_entity.pdbx_description
1 polymer ?
#
loop_
_entity_poly.entity_id
_entity_poly.type
_entity_poly.pdbx_seq_one_letter_code
_entity_poly.pdbx_strand_id
1 'polypeptide(L)' 'MPRIRPEFTKSPYFVDEPGNWHLKPGAPNELQIELANYLLSLENIDEPGTINGVRIQFYDD' A
#
# COMPACT_ATOMS: atom_id res chain seq x y z
N MET A 1 2.36 5.44 -7.61
CA MET A 1 2.74 4.76 -6.36
C MET A 1 3.07 5.82 -5.32
N PRO A 2 2.52 5.74 -4.09
CA PRO A 2 2.87 6.67 -3.03
C PRO A 2 4.40 6.69 -2.85
N ARG A 3 4.99 7.89 -2.81
CA ARG A 3 6.45 8.08 -2.63
C ARG A 3 6.95 7.66 -1.23
N ILE A 4 6.03 7.33 -0.34
CA ILE A 4 6.29 6.89 1.03
C ILE A 4 6.49 5.38 0.99
N ARG A 5 7.73 4.93 1.21
CA ARG A 5 8.01 3.51 1.43
C ARG A 5 7.44 3.13 2.81
N PRO A 6 6.53 2.14 2.91
CA PRO A 6 6.00 1.69 4.19
C PRO A 6 7.11 1.22 5.13
N GLU A 7 6.94 1.36 6.43
CA GLU A 7 7.98 0.99 7.40
C GLU A 7 8.27 -0.51 7.38
N PHE A 8 7.26 -1.35 7.11
CA PHE A 8 7.48 -2.79 6.95
C PHE A 8 8.50 -3.13 5.86
N THR A 9 8.66 -2.30 4.82
CA THR A 9 9.62 -2.56 3.73
C THR A 9 11.08 -2.41 4.17
N LYS A 10 11.34 -1.81 5.35
CA LYS A 10 12.67 -1.70 5.97
C LYS A 10 12.98 -2.88 6.89
N SER A 11 12.00 -3.74 7.14
CA SER A 11 12.13 -4.85 8.08
C SER A 11 12.99 -5.99 7.53
N PRO A 12 13.82 -6.65 8.35
CA PRO A 12 14.56 -7.86 7.92
C PRO A 12 13.64 -9.05 7.59
N TYR A 13 12.38 -8.96 8.04
CA TYR A 13 11.35 -9.94 7.74
C TYR A 13 10.69 -9.70 6.38
N PHE A 14 10.82 -8.51 5.78
CA PHE A 14 10.20 -8.24 4.50
C PHE A 14 10.92 -8.92 3.35
N VAL A 15 10.12 -9.42 2.41
CA VAL A 15 10.58 -10.07 1.18
C VAL A 15 9.98 -9.32 0.00
N ASP A 16 10.83 -8.65 -0.77
CA ASP A 16 10.44 -7.85 -1.93
C ASP A 16 10.31 -8.70 -3.20
N GLU A 17 9.56 -9.79 -3.14
CA GLU A 17 9.32 -10.62 -4.32
C GLU A 17 8.32 -9.95 -5.27
N PRO A 18 8.66 -9.74 -6.55
CA PRO A 18 7.75 -9.11 -7.51
C PRO A 18 6.46 -9.93 -7.64
N GLY A 19 5.33 -9.31 -7.27
CA GLY A 19 4.01 -9.95 -7.26
C GLY A 19 3.73 -10.85 -6.05
N ASN A 20 4.66 -10.98 -5.11
CA ASN A 20 4.51 -11.80 -3.90
C ASN A 20 5.14 -11.12 -2.67
N TRP A 21 4.83 -9.84 -2.46
CA TRP A 21 5.26 -9.13 -1.25
C TRP A 21 4.69 -9.80 0.00
N HIS A 22 5.57 -10.29 0.85
CA HIS A 22 5.20 -10.99 2.07
C HIS A 22 6.24 -10.77 3.18
N LEU A 23 5.90 -11.23 4.39
CA LEU A 23 6.81 -11.26 5.54
C LEU A 23 7.26 -12.69 5.82
N LYS A 24 8.53 -12.85 6.18
CA LYS A 24 9.11 -14.12 6.67
C LYS A 24 8.39 -14.60 7.93
N PRO A 25 8.34 -15.93 8.17
CA PRO A 25 7.82 -16.47 9.42
C PRO A 25 8.58 -15.89 10.62
N GLY A 26 7.85 -15.56 11.68
CA GLY A 26 8.40 -14.91 12.88
C GLY A 26 8.40 -13.38 12.83
N ALA A 27 7.86 -12.76 11.78
CA ALA A 27 7.65 -11.32 11.76
C ALA A 27 6.76 -10.87 12.93
N PRO A 28 7.07 -9.76 13.62
CA PRO A 28 6.23 -9.22 14.68
C PRO A 28 4.84 -8.87 14.17
N ASN A 29 3.83 -9.06 15.02
CA ASN A 29 2.41 -8.85 14.67
C ASN A 29 2.14 -7.45 14.10
N GLU A 30 2.83 -6.43 14.61
CA GLU A 30 2.69 -5.04 14.12
C GLU A 30 3.02 -4.92 12.62
N LEU A 31 4.06 -5.61 12.15
CA LEU A 31 4.42 -5.60 10.73
C LEU A 31 3.43 -6.38 9.87
N GLN A 32 2.87 -7.47 10.40
CA GLN A 32 1.84 -8.23 9.70
C GLN A 32 0.58 -7.39 9.50
N ILE A 33 0.18 -6.64 10.53
CA ILE A 33 -0.94 -5.71 10.47
C ILE A 33 -0.67 -4.58 9.46
N GLU A 34 0.52 -3.99 9.48
CA GLU A 34 0.93 -2.96 8.51
C GLU A 34 0.89 -3.46 7.06
N LEU A 35 1.45 -4.64 6.78
CA LEU A 35 1.42 -5.21 5.43
C LEU A 35 -0.02 -5.48 4.98
N ALA A 36 -0.85 -6.06 5.85
CA ALA A 36 -2.25 -6.33 5.54
C ALA A 36 -3.02 -5.04 5.22
N ASN A 37 -2.86 -4.00 6.05
CA ASN A 37 -3.47 -2.68 5.80
C ASN A 37 -2.98 -2.06 4.49
N TYR A 38 -1.69 -2.19 4.18
CA TYR A 38 -1.13 -1.69 2.93
C TYR A 38 -1.72 -2.41 1.71
N LEU A 39 -1.79 -3.74 1.74
CA LEU A 39 -2.39 -4.53 0.66
C LEU A 39 -3.89 -4.23 0.49
N LEU A 40 -4.64 -4.10 1.59
CA LEU A 40 -6.05 -3.69 1.58
C LEU A 40 -6.23 -2.28 1.01
N SER A 41 -5.32 -1.35 1.30
CA SER A 41 -5.33 0.00 0.74
C SER A 41 -5.00 0.01 -0.76
N LEU A 42 -4.26 -0.98 -1.27
CA LEU A 42 -4.02 -1.16 -2.70
C LEU A 42 -5.22 -1.81 -3.41
N GLU A 43 -5.92 -2.71 -2.73
CA GLU A 43 -7.15 -3.33 -3.25
C GLU A 43 -8.30 -2.31 -3.30
N ASN A 44 -8.36 -1.38 -2.35
CA ASN A 44 -9.32 -0.26 -2.33
C ASN A 44 -8.97 0.89 -3.29
N ILE A 45 -8.16 0.66 -4.34
CA ILE A 45 -7.99 1.62 -5.44
C ILE A 45 -9.18 1.45 -6.43
N ASP A 46 -10.40 1.54 -5.90
CA ASP A 46 -11.64 1.79 -6.66
C ASP A 46 -12.18 3.18 -6.30
N GLU A 47 -11.29 4.17 -6.22
CA GLU A 47 -11.69 5.58 -6.22
C GLU A 47 -11.30 6.21 -7.56
N PRO A 48 -12.25 6.39 -8.50
CA PRO A 48 -12.02 7.22 -9.67
C PRO A 48 -11.86 8.68 -9.20
N GLY A 49 -10.63 9.20 -9.21
CA GLY A 49 -10.42 10.65 -9.33
C GLY A 49 -9.58 11.38 -8.30
N THR A 50 -8.70 10.74 -7.52
CA THR A 50 -7.77 11.49 -6.65
C THR A 50 -6.33 11.42 -7.14
N ILE A 51 -5.98 12.32 -8.06
CA ILE A 51 -4.59 12.75 -8.29
C ILE A 51 -4.32 14.05 -7.53
N ASN A 52 -3.39 14.02 -6.57
CA ASN A 52 -2.69 15.18 -6.00
C ASN A 52 -3.52 16.42 -5.62
N GLY A 53 -4.57 16.29 -4.79
CA GLY A 53 -5.17 17.45 -4.09
C GLY A 53 -5.76 18.56 -4.97
N VAL A 54 -5.80 18.38 -6.30
CA VAL A 54 -6.51 19.24 -7.23
C VAL A 54 -7.77 18.48 -7.62
N ARG A 55 -8.86 18.86 -6.99
CA ARG A 55 -10.19 18.33 -7.23
C ARG A 55 -10.65 18.81 -8.61
N ILE A 56 -10.35 18.04 -9.66
CA ILE A 56 -10.83 18.34 -11.01
C ILE A 56 -12.30 17.97 -11.06
N GLN A 57 -13.16 18.98 -11.11
CA GLN A 57 -14.60 18.79 -11.31
C GLN A 57 -14.78 18.43 -12.79
N PHE A 58 -15.10 17.17 -13.08
CA PHE A 58 -15.60 16.80 -14.41
C PHE A 58 -17.03 17.33 -14.49
N TYR A 59 -17.24 18.35 -15.34
CA TYR A 59 -18.59 18.69 -15.80
C TYR A 59 -18.96 17.65 -16.85
N ASP A 60 -19.98 16.87 -16.55
CA ASP A 60 -20.69 15.99 -17.48
C ASP A 60 -21.54 16.90 -18.38
N ASP A 61 -21.30 16.86 -19.70
CA ASP A 61 -22.11 17.53 -20.74
C ASP A 61 -23.15 16.55 -21.30
#